data_AF-W0DP09-F1
#
_entry.id   AF-W0DP09-F1
#
_cell.length_a   1.000
_cell.length_b   1.000
_cell.length_c   1.000
_cell.angle_alpha   90.00
_cell.angle_beta   90.00
_cell.angle_gamma   90.00
#
_symmetry.space_group_name_H-M   'P 1'
#
loop_
_entity.id
_entity.type
_entity.pdbx_description
1 polymer ?
#
loop_
_entity_poly.entity_id
_entity_poly.type
_entity_poly.pdbx_seq_one_letter_code
_entity_poly.pdbx_strand_id
1 'polypeptide(L)'
;MLISAIAFGAPHLRGMPNGLIGAIMAGFLGWLLAKSVIETHGIFWAWFIHFVQDVVIFSAFVMAAANKALQPTTDRDAAPLG
;
A
#
# COMPACT_ATOMS: atom_id res chain seq x y z
N MET A 1 4.43 20.39 -3.32
CA MET A 1 3.35 19.71 -2.57
C MET A 1 2.41 18.93 -3.49
N LEU A 2 1.63 19.59 -4.36
CA LEU A 2 0.70 18.91 -5.29
C LEU A 2 1.38 17.96 -6.28
N ILE A 3 2.58 18.31 -6.76
CA ILE A 3 3.37 17.43 -7.64
C ILE A 3 3.73 16.11 -6.94
N SER A 4 4.07 16.15 -5.64
CA SER A 4 4.33 14.92 -4.87
C SER A 4 3.06 14.08 -4.72
N ALA A 5 1.93 14.71 -4.40
CA ALA A 5 0.64 14.01 -4.30
C ALA A 5 0.28 13.28 -5.60
N ILE A 6 0.48 13.93 -6.75
CA ILE A 6 0.20 13.34 -8.06
C ILE A 6 1.24 12.27 -8.42
N ALA A 7 2.53 12.51 -8.16
CA ALA A 7 3.60 11.57 -8.46
C ALA A 7 3.49 10.26 -7.68
N PHE A 8 3.08 10.32 -6.41
CA PHE A 8 2.85 9.14 -5.58
C PHE A 8 1.46 8.52 -5.80
N GLY A 9 0.43 9.33 -6.07
CA GLY A 9 -0.95 8.85 -6.26
C GLY A 9 -1.25 8.25 -7.64
N ALA A 10 -0.74 8.83 -8.72
CA ALA A 10 -1.07 8.42 -10.10
C ALA A 10 -0.67 6.97 -10.44
N PRO A 11 0.51 6.45 -10.02
CA PRO A 11 0.89 5.06 -10.24
C PRO A 11 -0.07 4.06 -9.57
N HIS A 12 -0.69 4.44 -8.46
CA HIS A 12 -1.62 3.59 -7.68
C HIS A 12 -3.02 3.46 -8.30
N LEU A 13 -3.32 4.18 -9.38
CA LEU A 13 -4.53 3.94 -10.17
C LEU A 13 -4.51 2.58 -10.89
N ARG A 14 -3.31 2.05 -11.19
CA ARG A 14 -3.12 0.74 -11.82
C ARG A 14 -2.14 -0.18 -11.07
N GLY A 15 -1.56 0.29 -9.96
CA GLY A 15 -0.57 -0.40 -9.13
C GLY A 15 -1.17 -0.97 -7.84
N MET A 16 -0.35 -1.55 -6.97
CA MET A 16 -0.81 -2.07 -5.67
C MET A 16 -0.39 -1.11 -4.54
N PRO A 17 -1.29 -0.68 -3.64
CA PRO A 17 -2.74 -0.92 -3.56
C PRO A 17 -3.55 -0.29 -4.71
N ASN A 18 -4.46 -1.08 -5.29
CA ASN A 18 -5.15 -0.77 -6.55
C ASN A 18 -6.46 0.01 -6.34
N GLY A 19 -6.78 0.89 -7.29
CA GLY A 19 -8.06 1.60 -7.37
C GLY A 19 -8.03 3.03 -6.84
N LEU A 20 -9.17 3.72 -6.96
CA LEU A 20 -9.31 5.14 -6.63
C LEU A 20 -8.93 5.46 -5.17
N ILE A 21 -9.29 4.55 -4.24
CA ILE A 21 -8.95 4.69 -2.82
C ILE A 21 -7.43 4.59 -2.62
N GLY A 22 -6.75 3.63 -3.28
CA GLY A 22 -5.30 3.49 -3.22
C GLY A 22 -4.57 4.72 -3.76
N ALA A 23 -5.04 5.27 -4.87
CA ALA A 23 -4.49 6.49 -5.46
C ALA A 23 -4.67 7.73 -4.57
N ILE A 24 -5.83 7.89 -3.93
CA ILE A 24 -6.08 9.01 -2.99
C ILE A 24 -5.20 8.87 -1.74
N MET A 25 -5.10 7.66 -1.17
CA MET A 25 -4.27 7.41 0.01
C MET A 25 -2.79 7.63 -0.31
N ALA A 26 -2.28 7.09 -1.41
CA ALA A 26 -0.89 7.27 -1.83
C ALA A 26 -0.57 8.75 -2.15
N GLY A 27 -1.52 9.49 -2.73
CA GLY A 27 -1.35 10.92 -2.97
C GLY A 27 -1.35 11.75 -1.68
N PHE A 28 -2.23 11.46 -0.73
CA PHE A 28 -2.25 12.12 0.59
C PHE A 28 -0.95 11.84 1.37
N LEU A 29 -0.48 10.60 1.36
CA LEU A 29 0.78 10.21 1.99
C LEU A 29 1.98 10.87 1.31
N GLY A 30 2.07 10.84 -0.04
CA GLY A 30 3.13 11.52 -0.78
C GLY A 30 3.16 13.03 -0.54
N TRP A 31 2.01 13.65 -0.29
CA TRP A 31 1.93 15.04 0.17
C TRP A 31 2.44 15.22 1.59
N LEU A 32 2.04 14.35 2.53
CA LEU A 32 2.47 14.39 3.93
C LEU A 32 3.99 14.22 4.07
N LEU A 33 4.59 13.28 3.33
CA LEU A 33 6.04 13.08 3.31
C LEU A 33 6.75 14.34 2.80
N ALA A 34 6.31 14.91 1.69
CA ALA A 34 6.88 16.15 1.16
C ALA A 34 6.73 17.33 2.13
N LYS A 35 5.61 17.40 2.87
CA LYS A 35 5.41 18.39 3.93
C LYS A 35 6.41 18.22 5.06
N SER A 36 6.63 16.99 5.53
CA SER A 36 7.57 16.71 6.61
C SER A 36 9.00 17.14 6.26
N VAL A 37 9.46 16.90 5.02
CA VAL A 37 10.80 17.34 4.58
C VAL A 37 10.93 18.86 4.58
N ILE A 38 9.90 19.56 4.12
CA ILE A 38 9.92 21.02 3.99
C ILE A 38 9.85 21.69 5.37
N GLU A 39 9.05 21.18 6.29
CA GLU A 39 8.88 21.77 7.63
C GLU A 39 10.05 21.47 8.57
N THR A 40 10.64 20.27 8.49
CA THR A 40 11.75 19.90 9.37
C THR A 40 13.13 20.10 8.74
N HIS A 41 13.18 20.59 7.50
CA HIS A 41 14.41 20.76 6.71
C HIS A 41 15.30 19.50 6.67
N GLY A 42 14.67 18.31 6.79
CA GLY A 42 15.38 17.07 7.05
C GLY A 42 14.60 15.86 6.56
N ILE A 43 15.32 14.83 6.11
CA ILE A 43 14.73 13.64 5.50
C ILE A 43 14.27 12.59 6.52
N PHE A 44 14.71 12.70 7.77
CA PHE A 44 14.47 11.68 8.81
C PHE A 44 12.99 11.34 8.97
N TRP A 45 12.11 12.35 9.07
CA TRP A 45 10.68 12.13 9.25
C TRP A 45 10.00 11.54 8.03
N ALA A 46 10.35 11.99 6.82
CA ALA A 46 9.84 11.40 5.59
C ALA A 46 10.26 9.93 5.46
N TRP A 47 11.53 9.62 5.78
CA TRP A 47 12.05 8.26 5.77
C TRP A 47 11.36 7.39 6.82
N PHE A 48 11.21 7.87 8.06
CA PHE A 48 10.59 7.12 9.15
C PHE A 48 9.12 6.81 8.86
N ILE A 49 8.36 7.80 8.37
CA ILE A 49 6.95 7.61 7.98
C ILE A 49 6.85 6.62 6.82
N HIS A 50 7.73 6.70 5.83
CA HIS A 50 7.79 5.75 4.72
C HIS A 50 8.10 4.33 5.20
N PHE A 51 9.09 4.18 6.07
CA PHE A 51 9.49 2.90 6.64
C PHE A 51 8.34 2.21 7.38
N VAL A 52 7.59 2.95 8.20
CA VAL A 52 6.41 2.40 8.89
C VAL A 52 5.35 1.95 7.88
N GLN A 53 5.16 2.71 6.80
CA GLN A 53 4.24 2.37 5.71
C GLN A 53 4.62 1.04 5.03
N ASP A 54 5.91 0.84 4.77
CA ASP A 54 6.43 -0.40 4.20
C ASP A 54 6.16 -1.60 5.12
N VAL A 55 6.41 -1.45 6.42
CA VAL A 55 6.13 -2.52 7.41
C VAL A 55 4.65 -2.92 7.38
N VAL A 56 3.73 -1.96 7.34
CA VAL A 56 2.28 -2.24 7.28
C VAL A 56 1.91 -2.95 5.97
N ILE A 57 2.41 -2.47 4.83
CA ILE A 57 2.11 -3.04 3.51
C ILE A 57 2.66 -4.46 3.41
N PHE A 58 3.93 -4.69 3.76
CA PHE A 58 4.53 -6.02 3.74
C PHE A 58 3.83 -6.97 4.71
N SER A 59 3.42 -6.51 5.90
CA SER A 59 2.64 -7.32 6.84
C SER A 59 1.30 -7.74 6.24
N ALA A 60 0.59 -6.81 5.57
CA ALA A 60 -0.66 -7.12 4.89
C ALA A 60 -0.46 -8.14 3.75
N PHE A 61 0.64 -8.04 2.99
CA PHE A 61 0.99 -9.02 1.96
C PHE A 61 1.29 -10.40 2.53
N VAL A 62 2.06 -10.48 3.62
CA VAL A 62 2.37 -11.75 4.29
C VAL A 62 1.08 -12.39 4.82
N MET A 63 0.20 -11.61 5.45
CA MET A 63 -1.10 -12.11 5.93
C MET A 63 -2.01 -12.56 4.78
N ALA A 64 -2.07 -11.81 3.68
CA ALA A 64 -2.83 -12.21 2.50
C ALA A 64 -2.28 -13.50 1.87
N ALA A 65 -0.95 -13.64 1.80
CA ALA A 65 -0.29 -14.84 1.29
C ALA A 65 -0.52 -16.05 2.22
N ALA A 66 -0.43 -15.83 3.54
CA ALA A 66 -0.72 -16.85 4.55
C ALA A 66 -2.19 -17.30 4.49
N ASN A 67 -3.13 -16.36 4.36
CA ASN A 67 -4.55 -16.68 4.18
C ASN A 67 -4.78 -17.54 2.94
N LYS A 68 -4.11 -17.24 1.82
CA LYS A 68 -4.17 -18.05 0.59
C LYS A 68 -3.55 -19.44 0.77
N ALA A 69 -2.45 -19.54 1.50
CA ALA A 69 -1.79 -20.82 1.79
C ALA A 69 -2.58 -21.70 2.77
N LEU A 70 -3.39 -21.08 3.62
CA LEU A 70 -4.26 -21.74 4.60
C LEU A 70 -5.68 -21.98 4.08
N GLN A 71 -6.00 -21.61 2.83
CA GLN A 71 -7.26 -22.00 2.20
C GLN A 71 -7.32 -23.54 2.20
N PRO A 72 -8.21 -24.15 3.00
CA PRO A 72 -8.34 -25.60 3.04
C PRO A 72 -8.75 -26.09 1.64
N THR A 73 -8.36 -27.30 1.25
CA THR A 73 -8.69 -27.93 -0.03
C THR A 73 -10.20 -28.10 -0.30
N THR A 74 -11.08 -27.55 0.53
CA THR A 74 -12.54 -27.58 0.42
C THR A 74 -13.05 -27.10 -0.95
N ASP A 75 -12.35 -26.21 -1.65
CA ASP A 75 -12.75 -25.80 -3.02
C ASP A 75 -12.46 -26.86 -4.10
N ARG A 76 -11.53 -27.80 -3.87
CA ARG A 76 -11.30 -28.94 -4.78
C ARG A 76 -12.28 -30.09 -4.53
N ASP A 77 -12.84 -30.17 -3.33
CA ASP A 77 -13.80 -31.20 -2.92
C ASP A 77 -15.27 -30.76 -3.14
N ALA A 78 -15.49 -29.49 -3.52
CA ALA A 78 -16.79 -28.94 -3.89
C ALA A 78 -17.07 -28.96 -5.41
N ALA A 79 -16.16 -29.52 -6.22
CA ALA A 79 -16.46 -29.81 -7.62
C ALA A 79 -17.61 -30.84 -7.67
N PRO A 80 -18.75 -30.56 -8.32
CA PRO A 80 -19.80 -31.55 -8.42
C PRO A 80 -19.25 -32.77 -9.15
N LEU A 81 -19.33 -33.93 -8.48
CA LEU A 81 -19.19 -35.23 -9.13
C LEU A 81 -20.39 -35.38 -10.09
N GLY A 82 -20.23 -34.88 -11.31
CA GLY A 82 -21.22 -34.92 -12.39
C GLY A 82 -20.54 -35.17 -13.72
#